data_AF-S4NB09-F1
#
_entry.id   AF-S4NB09-F1
#
_cell.length_a   1.000
_cell.length_b   1.000
_cell.length_c   1.000
_cell.angle_alpha   90.00
_cell.angle_beta   90.00
_cell.angle_gamma   90.00
#
_symmetry.space_group_name_H-M   'P 1'
#
loop_
_entity.id
_entity.type
_entity.pdbx_description
1 polymer ?
#
loop_
_entity_poly.entity_id
_entity_poly.type
_entity_poly.pdbx_seq_one_letter_code
_entity_poly.pdbx_strand_id
1 'polypeptide(L)' 'MLAEHDGHIVAVRQGNALATSFHPELTGDHRVHALFVDMVRENRTAQS' A
#
# COMPACT_ATOMS: atom_id res chain seq x y z
N MET A 1 9.04 0.80 5.37
CA MET A 1 7.94 0.99 6.35
C MET A 1 7.12 2.18 5.91
N LEU A 2 5.78 2.09 5.93
CA LEU A 2 4.89 3.17 5.48
C LEU A 2 4.12 3.85 6.62
N ALA A 3 3.72 3.08 7.64
CA ALA A 3 3.00 3.62 8.80
C ALA A 3 3.27 2.79 10.06
N GLU A 4 3.19 3.46 11.21
CA GLU A 4 3.23 2.89 12.56
C GLU A 4 1.98 3.31 13.33
N HIS A 5 1.54 2.46 14.25
CA HIS A 5 0.55 2.81 15.27
C HIS A 5 0.98 2.18 16.60
N ASP A 6 1.14 3.00 17.64
CA ASP A 6 1.57 2.59 18.99
C ASP A 6 2.82 1.68 19.01
N GLY A 7 3.85 1.99 18.22
CA GLY A 7 5.07 1.17 18.16
C GLY A 7 4.96 -0.06 17.25
N HIS A 8 3.79 -0.31 16.66
CA HIS A 8 3.55 -1.44 15.76
C HIS A 8 3.50 -0.99 14.30
N ILE A 9 4.23 -1.69 13.43
CA ILE A 9 4.17 -1.46 12.00
C ILE A 9 2.82 -1.96 11.47
N VAL A 10 2.03 -1.05 10.89
CA VAL A 10 0.67 -1.35 10.40
C VAL A 10 0.53 -1.27 8.88
N ALA A 11 1.50 -0.67 8.18
CA ALA A 11 1.58 -0.69 6.72
C ALA A 11 3.04 -0.76 6.23
N VAL A 12 3.28 -1.64 5.26
CA VAL A 12 4.60 -1.85 4.65
C VAL A 12 4.53 -1.99 3.14
N ARG A 13 5.58 -1.54 2.45
CA ARG A 13 5.87 -1.84 1.05
C ARG A 13 7.26 -2.45 0.96
N GLN A 14 7.40 -3.53 0.21
CA GLN A 14 8.67 -4.16 -0.12
C GLN A 14 8.65 -4.58 -1.59
N GLY A 15 9.42 -3.87 -2.43
CA GLY A 15 9.37 -4.07 -3.89
C GLY A 15 7.96 -3.84 -4.44
N ASN A 16 7.41 -4.88 -5.09
CA ASN A 16 6.05 -4.91 -5.63
C ASN A 16 4.98 -5.37 -4.63
N ALA A 17 5.34 -5.73 -3.39
CA ALA A 17 4.40 -6.12 -2.36
C ALA A 17 3.98 -4.93 -1.48
N LEU A 18 2.68 -4.85 -1.18
CA LEU A 18 2.06 -3.92 -0.23
C LEU A 18 1.24 -4.74 0.77
N ALA A 19 1.37 -4.46 2.06
CA ALA A 19 0.59 -5.13 3.11
C ALA A 19 0.13 -4.14 4.20
N THR A 20 -1.08 -4.35 4.72
CA THR A 20 -1.69 -3.63 5.84
C THR A 20 -2.19 -4.61 6.89
N SER A 21 -2.11 -4.25 8.17
CA SER A 21 -2.71 -5.03 9.27
C SER A 21 -4.16 -4.63 9.57
N PHE A 22 -4.71 -3.73 8.78
CA PHE A 22 -6.07 -3.19 8.87
C PHE A 22 -6.77 -3.32 7.51
N HIS A 23 -8.08 -3.06 7.52
CA HIS A 23 -8.98 -3.14 6.37
C HIS A 23 -9.19 -1.75 5.74
N PRO A 24 -8.39 -1.34 4.73
CA PRO A 24 -8.52 -0.03 4.09
C PRO A 24 -9.86 0.17 3.36
N GLU A 25 -10.62 -0.91 3.11
CA GLU A 25 -11.92 -0.90 2.44
C GLU A 25 -13.08 -0.51 3.36
N LEU A 26 -12.89 -0.55 4.68
CA LEU A 26 -13.94 -0.21 5.66
C LEU A 26 -14.09 1.30 5.89
N THR A 27 -13.39 2.11 5.10
CA THR A 27 -13.51 3.58 5.04
C THR A 27 -13.82 4.01 3.61
N GLY A 28 -14.41 5.20 3.44
CA GLY A 28 -14.56 5.83 2.13
C GLY A 28 -13.27 6.48 1.59
N ASP A 29 -12.17 6.41 2.35
CA ASP A 29 -10.86 6.94 1.94
C ASP A 29 -10.09 5.93 1.07
N HIS A 30 -9.93 6.26 -0.21
CA HIS A 30 -9.31 5.37 -1.19
C HIS A 30 -7.79 5.54 -1.32
N ARG A 31 -7.10 6.31 -0.48
CA ARG A 31 -5.67 6.61 -0.67
C ARG A 31 -4.76 5.37 -0.65
N VAL A 32 -5.06 4.38 0.20
CA VAL A 32 -4.29 3.11 0.23
C VAL A 32 -4.52 2.31 -1.06
N HIS A 33 -5.76 2.28 -1.55
CA HIS A 33 -6.09 1.63 -2.82
C HIS A 33 -5.42 2.35 -4.00
N ALA A 34 -5.42 3.68 -4.02
CA ALA A 34 -4.76 4.49 -5.03
C ALA A 34 -3.25 4.21 -5.06
N LEU A 35 -2.61 4.16 -3.89
CA LEU A 35 -1.20 3.77 -3.76
C LEU A 35 -0.91 2.41 -4.42
N PHE A 36 -1.75 1.40 -4.16
CA PHE A 36 -1.57 0.09 -4.77
C PHE A 36 -1.73 0.12 -6.30
N VAL A 37 -2.74 0.84 -6.81
CA VAL A 37 -2.97 0.99 -8.25
C VAL A 37 -1.78 1.67 -8.92
N ASP A 38 -1.20 2.70 -8.30
CA ASP A 38 -0.01 3.37 -8.82
C ASP A 38 1.20 2.44 -8.84
N MET A 39 1.39 1.60 -7.82
CA MET A 39 2.43 0.56 -7.83
C MET A 39 2.26 -0.43 -9.00
N VAL A 40 1.03 -0.82 -9.34
CA VAL A 40 0.75 -1.71 -10.48
C VAL A 40 1.12 -1.02 -11.80
N ARG A 41 0.80 0.27 -11.95
CA ARG A 41 1.17 1.07 -13.13
C ARG A 41 2.68 1.19 -13.26
N GLU A 42 3.38 1.52 -12.18
CA GLU A 42 4.85 1.59 -12.12
C GLU A 42 5.50 0.28 -12.59
N ASN A 43 5.03 -0.86 -12.05
CA ASN A 43 5.56 -2.17 -12.41
C ASN A 43 5.34 -2.49 -13.90
N ARG A 44 4.19 -2.12 -14.47
CA ARG A 44 3.92 -2.34 -15.90
C ARG A 44 4.85 -1.52 -16.80
N THR A 45 5.13 -0.26 -16.43
CA THR A 45 6.06 0.59 -17.17
C THR A 45 7.50 0.08 -17.08
N ALA A 46 7.93 -0.41 -15.91
CA ALA A 46 9.29 -0.95 -15.74
C ALA A 46 9.53 -2.27 -16.49
N GLN A 47 8.48 -2.96 -16.93
CA GLN A 47 8.54 -4.21 -17.71
C GLN A 47 8.44 -3.99 -19.23
N SER A 48 8.30 -2.75 -19.70
CA SER A 48 8.24 -2.38 -21.13
C SER A 48 9.60 -1.84 -21.59
#